data_AF-A0A3C0SAN9-F1
#
_entry.id   AF-A0A3C0SAN9-F1
#
_cell.length_a   1.000
_cell.length_b   1.000
_cell.length_c   1.000
_cell.angle_alpha   90.00
_cell.angle_beta   90.00
_cell.angle_gamma   90.00
#
_symmetry.space_group_name_H-M   'P 1'
#
loop_
_entity.id
_entity.type
_entity.pdbx_description
1 polymer ?
#
loop_
_entity_poly.entity_id
_entity_poly.type
_entity_poly.pdbx_seq_one_letter_code
_entity_poly.pdbx_strand_id
1 'polypeptide(L)' 'MWQIELKPEIKKELKNPEKYVKGMQFTYSGITITMVGVGMMFILYFIKPEHVLRPFWIQILGLVVAGWGEWLKFRGK' A
#
# COMPACT_ATOMS: atom_id res chain seq x y z
N MET A 1 9.56 -3.98 -6.60
CA MET A 1 8.47 -4.79 -6.01
C MET A 1 9.03 -5.45 -4.77
N TRP A 2 8.39 -5.27 -3.60
CA TRP A 2 8.91 -5.73 -2.30
C TRP A 2 9.13 -7.25 -2.29
N GLN A 3 10.33 -7.71 -1.96
CA GLN A 3 10.62 -9.13 -1.72
C GLN A 3 10.12 -9.47 -0.31
N ILE A 4 9.00 -10.16 -0.18
CA ILE A 4 8.41 -10.49 1.13
C ILE A 4 8.51 -11.98 1.35
N GLU A 5 9.39 -12.37 2.28
CA GLU A 5 9.49 -13.74 2.73
C GLU A 5 8.65 -13.93 4.00
N LEU A 6 7.67 -14.83 3.91
CA LEU A 6 6.91 -15.26 5.09
C LEU A 6 7.75 -16.23 5.91
N LYS A 7 7.75 -16.06 7.23
CA LYS A 7 8.23 -17.07 8.16
C LYS A 7 7.51 -18.41 7.89
N PRO A 8 8.23 -19.55 7.96
CA PRO A 8 7.66 -20.86 7.65
C PRO A 8 6.49 -21.25 8.56
N GLU A 9 6.43 -20.73 9.78
CA GLU A 9 5.30 -20.89 10.71
C GLU A 9 4.00 -20.32 10.12
N ILE A 10 4.04 -19.09 9.63
CA ILE A 10 2.88 -18.38 9.05
C ILE A 10 2.45 -19.04 7.73
N LYS A 11 3.40 -19.58 6.95
CA LYS A 11 3.06 -20.32 5.72
C LYS A 11 2.20 -21.56 5.98
N LYS A 12 2.36 -22.22 7.13
CA LYS A 12 1.58 -23.42 7.48
C LYS A 12 0.14 -23.12 7.90
N GLU A 13 -0.11 -21.90 8.39
CA GLU A 13 -1.45 -21.45 8.83
C GLU A 13 -2.29 -20.87 7.67
N LEU A 14 -1.67 -20.53 6.54
CA LEU A 14 -2.33 -19.89 5.41
C LEU A 14 -2.84 -20.89 4.39
N LYS A 15 -4.08 -20.72 3.92
CA LYS A 15 -4.66 -21.52 2.83
C LYS A 15 -3.90 -21.35 1.50
N ASN A 16 -3.43 -20.14 1.20
CA ASN A 16 -2.62 -19.87 0.01
C ASN A 16 -1.52 -18.82 0.30
N PRO A 17 -0.30 -19.28 0.68
CA PRO A 17 0.80 -18.39 1.07
C PRO A 17 1.25 -17.43 -0.03
N GLU A 18 1.25 -17.86 -1.30
CA GLU A 18 1.68 -17.02 -2.42
C GLU A 18 0.72 -15.85 -2.65
N LYS A 19 -0.59 -16.11 -2.57
CA LYS A 19 -1.61 -15.07 -2.69
C LYS A 19 -1.55 -14.08 -1.54
N TYR A 20 -1.22 -14.55 -0.33
CA TYR A 20 -1.01 -13.71 0.83
C TYR A 20 0.23 -12.81 0.67
N VAL A 21 1.36 -13.35 0.19
CA VAL A 21 2.57 -12.58 -0.13
C VAL A 21 2.26 -11.50 -1.17
N LYS A 22 1.57 -11.87 -2.25
CA LYS A 22 1.16 -10.93 -3.30
C LYS A 22 0.27 -9.83 -2.72
N GLY A 23 -0.69 -10.19 -1.86
CA GLY A 23 -1.53 -9.22 -1.15
C GLY A 23 -0.71 -8.24 -0.31
N MET A 24 0.25 -8.72 0.48
CA MET A 24 1.16 -7.85 1.24
C MET A 24 2.00 -6.93 0.34
N GLN A 25 2.48 -7.41 -0.81
CA GLN A 25 3.22 -6.58 -1.78
C GLN A 25 2.36 -5.42 -2.28
N PHE A 26 1.09 -5.68 -2.59
CA PHE A 26 0.13 -4.65 -2.99
C PHE A 26 -0.17 -3.69 -1.83
N THR A 27 -0.37 -4.20 -0.62
CA THR A 27 -0.57 -3.36 0.57
C THR A 27 0.60 -2.41 0.80
N TYR A 28 1.85 -2.89 0.81
CA TYR A 28 3.02 -2.03 0.99
C TYR A 28 3.23 -1.06 -0.15
N SER A 29 2.95 -1.47 -1.39
CA SER A 29 3.01 -0.56 -2.54
C SER A 29 1.96 0.54 -2.42
N GLY A 30 0.73 0.21 -2.02
CA GLY A 30 -0.34 1.19 -1.78
C GLY A 30 0.02 2.19 -0.68
N ILE A 31 0.54 1.72 0.44
CA ILE A 31 1.04 2.58 1.53
C ILE A 31 2.16 3.49 1.04
N THR A 32 3.11 2.96 0.25
CA THR A 32 4.20 3.76 -0.31
C THR A 32 3.66 4.88 -1.20
N ILE A 33 2.69 4.59 -2.07
CA ILE A 33 2.02 5.59 -2.92
C ILE A 33 1.35 6.67 -2.07
N THR A 34 0.63 6.28 -1.02
CA THR A 34 0.00 7.24 -0.09
C THR A 34 1.04 8.13 0.58
N MET A 35 2.16 7.58 1.04
CA MET A 35 3.25 8.33 1.68
C MET A 35 3.92 9.32 0.72
N VAL A 36 4.09 8.94 -0.55
CA VAL A 36 4.58 9.87 -1.59
C VAL A 36 3.60 11.03 -1.79
N GLY A 37 2.30 10.74 -1.81
CA GLY A 37 1.25 11.76 -1.87
C GLY A 37 1.36 12.76 -0.71
N VAL A 38 1.50 12.27 0.52
CA VAL A 38 1.69 13.12 1.72
C VAL A 38 2.97 13.96 1.61
N GLY A 39 4.09 13.36 1.16
CA GLY A 39 5.34 14.09 0.94
C GLY A 39 5.20 15.24 -0.06
N MET A 40 4.48 15.02 -1.17
CA MET A 40 4.19 16.09 -2.14
C MET A 40 3.34 17.20 -1.53
N MET A 41 2.32 16.86 -0.73
CA MET A 41 1.52 17.86 -0.03
C MET A 41 2.33 18.68 0.97
N PHE A 42 3.25 18.03 1.68
CA PHE A 42 4.15 18.70 2.62
C PHE A 42 5.07 19.69 1.91
N ILE A 43 5.64 19.32 0.76
CA ILE A 43 6.45 20.24 -0.05
C ILE A 43 5.59 21.41 -0.55
N LEU A 44 4.38 21.13 -1.04
CA LEU A 44 3.46 22.17 -1.50
C LEU A 44 3.02 23.12 -0.40
N TYR A 45 2.96 22.66 0.85
CA TYR A 45 2.59 23.50 2.00
C TYR A 45 3.52 24.70 2.15
N PHE A 46 4.82 24.52 1.90
CA PHE A 46 5.80 25.60 1.98
C PHE A 46 5.93 26.41 0.68
N ILE A 47 5.70 25.80 -0.49
CA ILE A 47 5.95 26.44 -1.79
C ILE A 47 4.68 27.12 -2.36
N LYS A 48 3.54 26.43 -2.34
CA LYS A 48 2.24 26.87 -2.90
C LYS A 48 1.08 26.29 -2.08
N PRO A 49 0.73 26.91 -0.94
CA PRO A 49 -0.26 26.36 -0.01
C PRO A 49 -1.65 26.18 -0.65
N GLU A 50 -2.01 27.04 -1.59
CA GLU A 50 -3.25 26.97 -2.39
C GLU A 50 -3.37 25.71 -3.27
N HIS A 51 -2.29 24.96 -3.45
CA HIS A 51 -2.25 23.74 -4.26
C HIS A 51 -1.99 22.47 -3.44
N VAL A 52 -1.87 22.58 -2.11
CA VAL A 52 -1.57 21.46 -1.20
C VAL A 52 -2.51 20.28 -1.40
N LEU A 53 -3.78 20.51 -1.71
CA LEU A 53 -4.78 19.44 -1.88
C LEU A 53 -4.79 18.81 -3.28
N ARG A 54 -4.07 19.36 -4.27
CA ARG A 54 -4.05 18.79 -5.64
C ARG A 54 -3.57 17.33 -5.69
N PRO A 55 -2.54 16.91 -4.93
CA PRO A 55 -2.08 15.52 -4.89
C PRO A 55 -3.00 14.58 -4.09
N PHE A 56 -4.15 15.04 -3.60
CA PHE A 56 -5.05 14.21 -2.78
C PHE A 56 -5.50 12.93 -3.50
N TRP A 57 -5.68 12.98 -4.83
CA TRP A 57 -5.99 11.83 -5.66
C TRP A 57 -4.95 10.69 -5.56
N ILE A 58 -3.68 11.02 -5.28
CA ILE A 58 -2.60 10.03 -5.09
C ILE A 58 -2.85 9.21 -3.82
N GLN A 59 -3.39 9.82 -2.76
CA GLN A 59 -3.74 9.09 -1.54
C GLN A 59 -4.91 8.15 -1.78
N ILE A 60 -5.93 8.58 -2.53
CA ILE A 60 -7.06 7.71 -2.93
C ILE A 60 -6.54 6.50 -3.71
N LEU A 61 -5.66 6.72 -4.68
CA LEU A 61 -5.04 5.63 -5.45
C LEU A 61 -4.24 4.68 -4.56
N GLY A 62 -3.42 5.21 -3.65
CA GLY A 62 -2.67 4.39 -2.69
C GLY A 62 -3.57 3.55 -1.80
N LEU A 63 -4.69 4.11 -1.32
CA LEU A 63 -5.69 3.39 -0.52
C LEU A 63 -6.42 2.30 -1.32
N VAL A 64 -6.76 2.54 -2.58
CA VAL A 64 -7.38 1.52 -3.45
C VAL A 64 -6.42 0.35 -3.67
N VAL A 65 -5.15 0.64 -3.96
CA VAL A 65 -4.12 -0.40 -4.13
C VAL A 65 -3.89 -1.16 -2.82
N ALA A 66 -3.86 -0.46 -1.68
CA ALA A 66 -3.71 -1.09 -0.37
C ALA A 66 -4.92 -1.96 0.00
N GLY A 67 -6.13 -1.48 -0.27
CA GLY A 67 -7.38 -2.22 -0.06
C GLY A 67 -7.45 -3.47 -0.93
N TRP A 68 -6.99 -3.40 -2.18
CA TRP A 68 -6.85 -4.57 -3.04
C TRP A 68 -5.87 -5.60 -2.47
N GLY A 69 -4.73 -5.13 -1.95
CA GLY A 69 -3.76 -5.96 -1.24
C GLY A 69 -4.36 -6.67 -0.03
N GLU A 70 -5.15 -5.95 0.78
CA GLU A 70 -5.80 -6.52 1.96
C GLU A 70 -6.88 -7.55 1.58
N TRP A 71 -7.63 -7.30 0.50
CA TRP A 71 -8.59 -8.27 -0.02
C TRP A 71 -7.92 -9.55 -0.54
N LEU A 72 -6.76 -9.43 -1.20
CA LEU A 72 -5.95 -10.57 -1.61
C LEU A 72 -5.43 -11.35 -0.41
N LYS A 73 -5.00 -10.67 0.66
CA LYS A 73 -4.60 -11.30 1.94
C LYS A 73 -5.77 -12.05 2.57
N PHE A 74 -6.97 -11.45 2.61
CA PHE A 74 -8.17 -12.10 3.17
C PHE A 74 -8.55 -13.36 2.39
N ARG A 75 -8.38 -13.36 1.06
CA ARG A 75 -8.59 -14.55 0.22
C ARG A 75 -7.45 -15.58 0.27
N GLY A 76 -6.30 -15.22 0.83
CA GLY A 76 -5.11 -16.06 0.95
C GLY A 76 -4.91 -16.65 2.35
N LYS A 77 -5.53 -16.05 3.37
CA LYS A 77 -5.78 -16.69 4.67
C LYS A 77 -6.68 -17.89 4.49
#